data_AF-A0AA88TGC5-F1
#
_entry.id   AF-A0AA88TGC5-F1
#
_cell.length_a   1.000
_cell.length_b   1.000
_cell.length_c   1.000
_cell.angle_alpha   90.00
_cell.angle_beta   90.00
_cell.angle_gamma   90.00
#
_symmetry.space_group_name_H-M   'P 1'
#
loop_
_entity.id
_entity.type
_entity.pdbx_description
1 polymer ?
#
loop_
_entity_poly.entity_id
_entity_poly.type
_entity_poly.pdbx_seq_one_letter_code
_entity_poly.pdbx_strand_id
1 'polypeptide(L)'
;MMDALSVVTQLRDLASEPQNREAIVQDQGCLPGLVLFLDHKDPKVLFATLQTLRYLAESPRNINTMKNELGMMVSLEILMERTGMTTDITDLAKEVYGELSSQTQRQACQTPEQQKRKNKPQFFINSSNKKAKSVTLHIQGLDGADQRGVCEEALLRVKGVISFTFQMAMKRCTVRIRADLPTESLATAIAATKVLSAKQVVKNENGEEVLIPLSTSGSKVEENSHVPDYLPEDESPEKELDRAISRTGAKQDTGGSWLNTAASFLTKTFYW
;
A
#
# COMPACT_ATOMS: atom_id res chain seq x y z
N MET A 1 2.89 -31.58 11.93
CA MET A 1 3.65 -30.33 11.76
C MET A 1 4.18 -30.38 10.34
N MET A 2 3.87 -29.40 9.48
CA MET A 2 4.40 -29.39 8.11
C MET A 2 5.90 -29.08 8.17
N ASP A 3 6.70 -29.91 7.51
CA ASP A 3 8.15 -29.74 7.41
C ASP A 3 8.51 -28.64 6.40
N ALA A 4 9.61 -27.92 6.60
CA ALA A 4 10.02 -26.79 5.76
C ALA A 4 10.18 -27.20 4.30
N LEU A 5 10.73 -28.39 4.06
CA LEU A 5 10.88 -28.96 2.72
C LEU A 5 9.53 -29.19 2.04
N SER A 6 8.51 -29.65 2.78
CA SER A 6 7.17 -29.86 2.24
C SER A 6 6.52 -28.55 1.81
N VAL A 7 6.70 -27.48 2.60
CA VAL A 7 6.11 -26.17 2.31
C VAL A 7 6.73 -25.57 1.05
N VAL A 8 8.07 -25.56 0.96
CA VAL A 8 8.74 -24.99 -0.21
C VAL A 8 8.54 -25.82 -1.46
N THR A 9 8.47 -27.15 -1.34
CA THR A 9 8.17 -28.04 -2.48
C THR A 9 6.78 -27.74 -3.02
N GLN A 10 5.79 -27.59 -2.13
CA GLN A 10 4.45 -27.19 -2.54
C GLN A 10 4.50 -25.83 -3.24
N LEU A 11 5.13 -24.82 -2.63
CA LEU A 11 5.21 -23.47 -3.21
C LEU A 11 5.89 -23.46 -4.59
N ARG A 12 6.95 -24.26 -4.76
CA ARG A 12 7.63 -24.48 -6.04
C ARG A 12 6.68 -25.03 -7.09
N ASP A 13 5.92 -26.05 -6.75
CA ASP A 13 4.99 -26.69 -7.68
C ASP A 13 3.91 -25.68 -8.13
N LEU A 14 3.53 -24.73 -7.27
CA LEU A 14 2.54 -23.70 -7.64
C LEU A 14 3.15 -22.65 -8.53
N ALA A 15 4.37 -22.21 -8.20
CA ALA A 15 5.13 -21.25 -8.99
C ALA A 15 5.47 -21.79 -10.38
N SER A 16 5.55 -23.12 -10.53
CA SER A 16 5.75 -23.76 -11.83
C SER A 16 4.63 -23.40 -12.83
N GLU A 17 3.41 -23.16 -12.34
CA GLU A 17 2.29 -22.71 -13.14
C GLU A 17 2.34 -21.18 -13.36
N PRO A 18 2.43 -20.68 -14.62
CA PRO A 18 2.58 -19.26 -14.91
C PRO A 18 1.49 -18.35 -14.33
N GLN A 19 0.27 -18.88 -14.16
CA GLN A 19 -0.89 -18.15 -13.69
C GLN A 19 -0.79 -17.78 -12.20
N ASN A 20 -0.09 -18.60 -11.41
CA ASN A 20 0.02 -18.41 -9.95
C ASN A 20 1.15 -17.47 -9.56
N ARG A 21 2.16 -17.30 -10.44
CA ARG A 21 3.39 -16.54 -10.15
C ARG A 21 3.14 -15.11 -9.69
N GLU A 22 2.20 -14.41 -10.30
CA GLU A 22 1.85 -13.04 -9.90
C GLU A 22 1.16 -13.02 -8.53
N ALA A 23 0.24 -13.96 -8.28
CA ALA A 23 -0.50 -14.05 -7.02
C ALA A 23 0.41 -14.40 -5.84
N ILE A 24 1.38 -15.30 -6.04
CA ILE A 24 2.36 -15.69 -5.01
C ILE A 24 3.22 -14.50 -4.58
N VAL A 25 3.65 -13.67 -5.53
CA VAL A 25 4.48 -12.48 -5.23
C VAL A 25 3.68 -11.34 -4.59
N GLN A 26 2.37 -11.28 -4.84
CA GLN A 26 1.48 -10.28 -4.22
C GLN A 26 1.11 -10.63 -2.78
N ASP A 27 1.17 -11.90 -2.41
CA ASP A 27 0.94 -12.34 -1.04
C ASP A 27 2.08 -11.89 -0.11
N GLN A 28 1.71 -11.13 0.93
CA GLN A 28 2.67 -10.43 1.80
C GLN A 28 3.58 -11.37 2.61
N GLY A 29 3.21 -12.65 2.77
CA GLY A 29 4.01 -13.61 3.55
C GLY A 29 4.96 -14.46 2.70
N CYS A 30 4.71 -14.58 1.40
CA CYS A 30 5.40 -15.55 0.55
C CYS A 30 6.85 -15.15 0.25
N LEU A 31 7.10 -13.90 -0.15
CA LEU A 31 8.46 -13.44 -0.45
C LEU A 31 9.36 -13.39 0.80
N PRO A 32 8.94 -12.79 1.94
CA PRO A 32 9.74 -12.84 3.16
C PRO A 32 10.01 -14.28 3.63
N GLY A 33 9.03 -15.18 3.48
CA GLY A 33 9.20 -16.60 3.80
C GLY A 33 10.24 -17.30 2.91
N LEU A 34 10.24 -17.01 1.62
CA LEU A 34 11.26 -17.51 0.69
C LEU A 34 12.65 -16.98 1.03
N VAL A 35 12.78 -15.69 1.37
CA VAL A 35 14.06 -15.10 1.79
C VAL A 35 14.59 -15.81 3.03
N LEU A 36 13.72 -16.12 4.00
CA LEU A 36 14.13 -16.86 5.20
C LEU A 36 14.63 -18.28 4.86
N PHE A 37 14.01 -18.97 3.91
CA PHE A 37 14.46 -20.30 3.49
C PHE A 37 15.81 -20.28 2.78
N LEU A 38 16.29 -19.14 2.25
CA LEU A 38 17.63 -19.00 1.68
C LEU A 38 18.76 -19.13 2.71
N ASP A 39 18.48 -19.02 4.02
CA ASP A 39 19.46 -19.28 5.09
C ASP A 39 19.32 -20.70 5.70
N HIS A 40 18.47 -21.55 5.11
CA HIS A 40 18.24 -22.88 5.65
C HIS A 40 19.47 -23.81 5.46
N LYS A 41 19.74 -24.68 6.44
CA LYS A 41 20.91 -25.59 6.41
C LYS A 41 20.75 -26.77 5.46
N ASP A 42 19.51 -27.17 5.18
CA ASP A 42 19.22 -28.28 4.28
C ASP A 42 19.35 -27.85 2.80
N PRO A 43 20.27 -28.45 2.02
CA PRO A 43 20.44 -28.14 0.60
C PRO A 43 19.19 -28.41 -0.23
N LYS A 44 18.32 -29.35 0.15
CA LYS A 44 17.07 -29.62 -0.58
C LYS A 44 16.09 -28.46 -0.45
N VAL A 45 16.01 -27.85 0.73
CA VAL A 45 15.18 -26.68 0.98
C VAL A 45 15.70 -25.49 0.19
N LEU A 46 17.02 -25.26 0.21
CA LEU A 46 17.65 -24.19 -0.58
C LEU A 46 17.39 -24.34 -2.07
N PHE A 47 17.62 -25.54 -2.61
CA PHE A 47 17.40 -25.83 -4.02
C PHE A 47 15.94 -25.59 -4.43
N ALA A 48 14.97 -26.11 -3.67
CA ALA A 48 13.55 -25.89 -3.94
C ALA A 48 13.14 -24.41 -3.82
N THR A 49 13.74 -23.67 -2.87
CA THR A 49 13.52 -22.22 -2.69
C THR A 49 14.00 -21.46 -3.93
N LEU A 50 15.23 -21.71 -4.37
CA LEU A 50 15.81 -21.05 -5.54
C LEU A 50 15.08 -21.41 -6.83
N GLN A 51 14.62 -22.66 -6.98
CA GLN A 51 13.77 -23.05 -8.10
C GLN A 51 12.45 -22.28 -8.12
N THR A 52 11.84 -22.11 -6.94
CA THR A 52 10.63 -21.28 -6.80
C THR A 52 10.92 -19.85 -7.23
N LEU A 53 12.00 -19.24 -6.72
CA LEU A 53 12.39 -17.87 -7.07
C LEU A 53 12.64 -17.70 -8.56
N ARG A 54 13.30 -18.66 -9.21
CA ARG A 54 13.48 -18.66 -10.68
C ARG A 54 12.15 -18.63 -11.41
N TYR A 55 11.20 -19.50 -11.05
CA TYR A 55 9.87 -19.48 -11.69
C TYR A 55 9.15 -18.15 -11.49
N LEU A 56 9.30 -17.52 -10.32
CA LEU A 56 8.72 -16.21 -10.06
C LEU A 56 9.41 -15.10 -10.87
N ALA A 57 10.74 -15.18 -11.04
CA ALA A 57 11.57 -14.22 -11.77
C ALA A 57 11.37 -14.27 -13.30
N GLU A 58 10.94 -15.41 -13.85
CA GLU A 58 10.52 -15.52 -15.27
C GLU A 58 9.42 -14.50 -15.64
N SER A 59 8.64 -14.01 -14.68
CA SER A 59 7.60 -12.99 -14.89
C SER A 59 8.17 -11.57 -14.72
N PRO A 60 8.25 -10.75 -15.78
CA PRO A 60 8.82 -9.40 -15.73
C PRO A 60 8.21 -8.47 -14.68
N ARG A 61 6.93 -8.69 -14.34
CA ARG A 61 6.19 -7.90 -13.35
C ARG A 61 6.64 -8.19 -11.91
N ASN A 62 7.11 -9.40 -11.65
CA ASN A 62 7.52 -9.85 -10.33
C ASN A 62 8.93 -9.37 -9.97
N ILE A 63 9.81 -9.21 -10.97
CA ILE A 63 11.22 -8.88 -10.79
C ILE A 63 11.42 -7.66 -9.88
N ASN A 64 10.69 -6.57 -10.12
CA ASN A 64 10.85 -5.36 -9.32
C ASN A 64 10.37 -5.58 -7.87
N THR A 65 9.31 -6.35 -7.65
CA THR A 65 8.84 -6.68 -6.29
C THR A 65 9.85 -7.55 -5.57
N MET A 66 10.32 -8.62 -6.22
CA MET A 66 11.32 -9.53 -5.66
C MET A 66 12.65 -8.83 -5.35
N LYS A 67 13.13 -7.97 -6.25
CA LYS A 67 14.38 -7.21 -6.06
C LYS A 67 14.30 -6.25 -4.87
N ASN A 68 13.14 -5.62 -4.67
CA ASN A 68 12.94 -4.66 -3.58
C ASN A 68 12.53 -5.34 -2.26
N GLU A 69 12.35 -6.66 -2.25
CA GLU A 69 12.10 -7.40 -1.02
C GLU A 69 13.32 -7.36 -0.11
N LEU A 70 13.07 -7.13 1.18
CA LEU A 70 14.13 -6.95 2.15
C LEU A 70 14.98 -8.22 2.26
N GLY A 71 16.29 -8.08 2.10
CA GLY A 71 17.24 -9.17 2.25
C GLY A 71 17.31 -10.14 1.07
N MET A 72 16.47 -10.03 0.03
CA MET A 72 16.48 -10.94 -1.13
C MET A 72 17.84 -10.94 -1.86
N MET A 73 18.27 -9.77 -2.32
CA MET A 73 19.53 -9.63 -3.07
C MET A 73 20.74 -10.01 -2.22
N VAL A 74 20.76 -9.57 -0.96
CA VAL A 74 21.83 -9.87 0.00
C VAL A 74 21.92 -11.38 0.28
N SER A 75 20.79 -12.07 0.44
CA SER A 75 20.78 -13.52 0.69
C SER A 75 21.28 -14.31 -0.51
N LEU A 76 20.97 -13.86 -1.74
CA LEU A 76 21.50 -14.46 -2.97
C LEU A 76 23.03 -14.25 -3.09
N GLU A 77 23.53 -13.05 -2.76
CA GLU A 77 24.98 -12.78 -2.74
C GLU A 77 25.72 -13.67 -1.73
N ILE A 78 25.19 -13.79 -0.51
CA ILE A 78 25.75 -14.67 0.53
C ILE A 78 25.80 -16.12 0.04
N LEU A 79 24.75 -16.61 -0.62
CA LEU A 79 24.73 -17.96 -1.18
C LEU A 79 25.76 -18.15 -2.31
N MET A 80 26.01 -17.11 -3.11
CA MET A 80 27.01 -17.14 -4.19
C MET A 80 28.45 -17.15 -3.67
N GLU A 81 28.70 -16.52 -2.51
CA GLU A 81 30.01 -16.44 -1.87
C GLU A 81 30.31 -17.64 -0.94
N ARG A 82 29.29 -18.40 -0.56
CA ARG A 82 29.40 -19.50 0.40
C ARG A 82 30.18 -20.68 -0.19
N THR A 83 31.35 -20.95 0.37
CA THR A 83 32.17 -22.10 0.00
C THR A 83 31.61 -23.39 0.62
N GLY A 84 31.46 -24.45 -0.20
CA GLY A 84 31.01 -25.77 0.25
C GLY A 84 29.57 -26.16 -0.13
N MET A 85 28.86 -25.36 -0.92
CA MET A 85 27.54 -25.69 -1.47
C MET A 85 27.66 -26.45 -2.81
N THR A 86 26.61 -27.15 -3.22
CA THR A 86 26.61 -27.84 -4.52
C THR A 86 26.67 -26.82 -5.66
N THR A 87 27.32 -27.19 -6.77
CA THR A 87 27.47 -26.35 -7.96
C THR A 87 26.11 -25.88 -8.47
N ASP A 88 25.13 -26.79 -8.51
CA ASP A 88 23.77 -26.51 -9.00
C ASP A 88 23.05 -25.40 -8.20
N ILE A 89 23.21 -25.38 -6.88
CA ILE A 89 22.57 -24.35 -6.02
C ILE A 89 23.23 -22.99 -6.25
N THR A 90 24.56 -22.98 -6.35
CA THR A 90 25.33 -21.75 -6.59
C THR A 90 25.02 -21.17 -7.98
N ASP A 91 24.91 -22.02 -8.98
CA ASP A 91 24.57 -21.61 -10.35
C ASP A 91 23.13 -21.11 -10.44
N LEU A 92 22.19 -21.75 -9.74
CA LEU A 92 20.81 -21.30 -9.68
C LEU A 92 20.67 -19.95 -8.95
N ALA A 93 21.43 -19.72 -7.87
CA ALA A 93 21.48 -18.42 -7.20
C ALA A 93 22.02 -17.32 -8.12
N LYS A 94 23.08 -17.60 -8.90
CA LYS A 94 23.61 -16.68 -9.91
C LYS A 94 22.61 -16.37 -11.02
N GLU A 95 21.87 -17.38 -11.48
CA GLU A 95 20.84 -17.21 -12.50
C GLU A 95 19.74 -16.26 -12.00
N VAL A 96 19.17 -16.53 -10.83
CA VAL A 96 18.13 -15.69 -10.21
C VAL A 96 18.65 -14.27 -9.95
N TYR A 97 19.85 -14.13 -9.40
CA TYR A 97 20.47 -12.82 -9.17
C TYR A 97 20.67 -12.04 -10.48
N GLY A 98 21.11 -12.73 -11.53
CA GLY A 98 21.29 -12.16 -12.87
C GLY A 98 19.97 -11.72 -13.52
N GLU A 99 18.91 -12.50 -13.39
CA GLU A 99 17.57 -12.14 -13.88
C GLU A 99 17.02 -10.89 -13.18
N LEU A 100 17.16 -10.83 -11.85
CA LEU A 100 16.73 -9.67 -11.06
C LEU A 100 17.58 -8.41 -11.35
N SER A 101 18.86 -8.58 -11.66
CA SER A 101 19.80 -7.49 -11.93
C SER A 101 19.68 -6.94 -13.36
N SER A 102 19.60 -7.82 -14.36
CA SER A 102 19.64 -7.48 -15.80
C SER A 102 18.44 -6.67 -16.30
N GLN A 103 17.28 -6.80 -15.65
CA GLN A 103 16.08 -6.02 -15.98
C GLN A 103 16.29 -4.51 -15.74
N THR A 104 17.21 -4.13 -14.84
CA THR A 104 17.59 -2.73 -14.59
C THR A 104 18.27 -2.11 -15.82
N GLN A 105 18.98 -2.91 -16.61
CA GLN A 105 19.78 -2.43 -17.75
C GLN A 105 18.99 -2.34 -19.06
N ARG A 106 17.92 -3.15 -19.21
CA ARG A 106 16.99 -3.03 -20.35
C ARG A 106 16.09 -1.79 -20.30
N GLN A 107 16.00 -1.11 -19.16
CA GLN A 107 15.27 0.16 -19.03
C GLN A 107 16.10 1.39 -19.44
N ALA A 108 17.41 1.26 -19.67
CA ALA A 108 18.27 2.38 -20.07
C ALA A 108 18.29 2.65 -21.58
N CYS A 109 17.79 1.73 -22.42
CA CYS A 109 17.89 1.80 -23.88
C CYS A 109 16.54 1.75 -24.63
N GLN A 110 15.42 2.02 -23.95
CA GLN A 110 14.14 2.24 -24.63
C GLN A 110 13.80 3.72 -24.62
N THR A 111 13.83 4.33 -25.81
CA THR A 111 13.13 5.58 -26.15
C THR A 111 11.71 5.58 -25.57
N PRO A 112 11.19 6.73 -25.10
CA PRO A 112 9.94 6.79 -24.34
C PRO A 112 8.74 6.67 -25.29
N GLU A 113 8.51 5.48 -25.82
CA GLU A 113 7.27 5.16 -26.53
C GLU A 113 6.22 4.71 -25.50
N GLN A 114 5.41 5.69 -25.10
CA GLN A 114 4.03 5.57 -24.60
C GLN A 114 3.63 4.23 -23.97
N GLN A 115 4.30 3.82 -22.89
CA GLN A 115 3.67 2.92 -21.93
C GLN A 115 2.76 3.74 -21.04
N LYS A 116 1.46 3.73 -21.39
CA LYS A 116 0.36 4.05 -20.48
C LYS A 116 0.73 3.53 -19.10
N ARG A 117 1.05 4.45 -18.18
CA ARG A 117 1.26 4.14 -16.76
C ARG A 117 0.03 3.39 -16.29
N LYS A 118 0.11 2.06 -16.23
CA LYS A 118 -0.82 1.28 -15.41
C LYS A 118 -0.49 1.70 -14.00
N ASN A 119 -1.30 2.64 -13.52
CA ASN A 119 -1.31 3.10 -12.15
C ASN A 119 -1.09 1.89 -11.25
N LYS A 120 -0.05 1.96 -10.41
CA LYS A 120 0.00 1.16 -9.18
C LYS A 120 -1.41 1.21 -8.58
N PRO A 121 -2.00 0.09 -8.14
CA PRO A 121 -3.11 0.19 -7.22
C PRO A 121 -2.52 0.78 -5.94
N GLN A 122 -2.50 2.12 -5.83
CA GLN A 122 -2.76 2.75 -4.54
C GLN A 122 -4.00 2.04 -4.04
N PHE A 123 -3.86 1.30 -2.94
CA PHE A 123 -4.92 0.70 -2.15
C PHE A 123 -6.28 1.26 -2.55
N PHE A 124 -7.01 0.52 -3.39
CA PHE A 124 -8.34 0.89 -3.80
C PHE A 124 -9.26 0.71 -2.59
N ILE A 125 -9.31 1.71 -1.71
CA ILE A 125 -10.53 2.11 -0.99
C ILE A 125 -11.53 2.74 -1.98
N ASN A 126 -11.20 2.80 -3.28
CA ASN A 126 -12.16 2.89 -4.36
C ASN A 126 -12.67 1.50 -4.76
N SER A 127 -13.37 0.82 -3.85
CA SER A 127 -14.71 0.39 -4.27
C SER A 127 -15.36 1.65 -4.87
N SER A 128 -15.80 1.61 -6.13
CA SER A 128 -16.67 2.64 -6.67
C SER A 128 -18.01 2.59 -5.93
N ASN A 129 -17.99 2.96 -4.65
CA ASN A 129 -19.15 3.42 -3.94
C ASN A 129 -19.56 4.68 -4.71
N LYS A 130 -20.42 4.51 -5.71
CA LYS A 130 -21.10 5.59 -6.45
C LYS A 130 -21.78 6.61 -5.52
N LYS A 131 -21.81 6.31 -4.22
CA LYS A 131 -22.35 7.11 -3.12
C LYS A 131 -21.38 8.15 -2.55
N ALA A 132 -20.05 8.08 -2.79
CA ALA A 132 -19.09 9.00 -2.19
C ALA A 132 -17.89 9.34 -3.11
N LYS A 133 -17.41 10.59 -3.05
CA LYS A 133 -16.26 11.12 -3.78
C LYS A 133 -15.23 11.74 -2.82
N SER A 134 -13.95 11.72 -3.20
CA SER A 134 -12.86 12.28 -2.41
C SER A 134 -12.31 13.53 -3.09
N VAL A 135 -12.11 14.60 -2.33
CA VAL A 135 -11.65 15.90 -2.82
C VAL A 135 -10.45 16.33 -1.99
N THR A 136 -9.41 16.86 -2.63
CA THR A 136 -8.26 17.45 -1.93
C THR A 136 -8.31 18.96 -2.06
N LEU A 137 -8.28 19.63 -0.92
CA LEU A 137 -8.32 21.08 -0.79
C LEU A 137 -6.99 21.58 -0.24
N HIS A 138 -6.50 22.69 -0.77
CA HIS A 138 -5.45 23.48 -0.16
C HIS A 138 -6.12 24.57 0.69
N ILE A 139 -5.79 24.62 1.98
CA ILE A 139 -6.38 25.55 2.94
C ILE A 139 -5.36 26.62 3.27
N GLN A 140 -5.63 27.85 2.84
CA GLN A 140 -4.83 29.01 3.19
C GLN A 140 -5.19 29.47 4.61
N GLY A 141 -4.18 29.62 5.48
CA GLY A 141 -4.33 29.98 6.89
C GLY A 141 -4.27 28.79 7.86
N LEU A 142 -4.07 27.57 7.36
CA LEU A 142 -3.86 26.38 8.18
C LEU A 142 -2.41 26.33 8.69
N ASP A 143 -2.10 27.18 9.67
CA ASP A 143 -0.74 27.39 10.20
C ASP A 143 -0.51 26.80 11.60
N GLY A 144 -1.58 26.47 12.34
CA GLY A 144 -1.50 25.97 13.72
C GLY A 144 -2.68 25.08 14.11
N ALA A 145 -2.61 24.54 15.33
CA ALA A 145 -3.62 23.63 15.89
C ALA A 145 -4.97 24.32 16.11
N ASP A 146 -4.97 25.61 16.47
CA ASP A 146 -6.20 26.38 16.68
C ASP A 146 -6.99 26.55 15.37
N GLN A 147 -6.30 26.89 14.28
CA GLN A 147 -6.93 27.04 12.96
C GLN A 147 -7.42 25.69 12.42
N ARG A 148 -6.72 24.59 12.77
CA ARG A 148 -7.19 23.23 12.48
C ARG A 148 -8.51 22.96 13.17
N GLY A 149 -8.62 23.22 14.47
CA GLY A 149 -9.84 22.98 15.24
C GLY A 149 -11.04 23.74 14.66
N VAL A 150 -10.84 25.01 14.28
CA VAL A 150 -11.89 25.82 13.62
C VAL A 150 -12.30 25.22 12.27
N CYS A 151 -11.35 24.71 11.49
CA CYS A 151 -11.64 24.06 10.21
C CYS A 151 -12.35 22.70 10.39
N GLU A 152 -11.97 21.97 11.43
CA GLU A 152 -12.53 20.68 11.81
C GLU A 152 -14.01 20.83 12.19
N GLU A 153 -14.31 21.77 13.09
CA GLU A 153 -15.68 22.16 13.46
C GLU A 153 -16.52 22.56 12.24
N ALA A 154 -15.95 23.38 11.34
CA ALA A 154 -16.64 23.82 10.15
C ALA A 154 -16.97 22.65 9.20
N LEU A 155 -16.05 21.70 9.01
CA LEU A 155 -16.24 20.54 8.14
C LEU A 155 -17.17 19.49 8.76
N LEU A 156 -17.15 19.32 10.08
CA LEU A 156 -18.07 18.43 10.81
C LEU A 156 -19.53 18.85 10.66
N ARG A 157 -19.80 20.16 10.62
CA ARG A 157 -21.16 20.72 10.46
C ARG A 157 -21.74 20.54 9.05
N VAL A 158 -20.90 20.31 8.03
CA VAL A 158 -21.36 20.13 6.65
C VAL A 158 -22.02 18.76 6.48
N LYS A 159 -23.32 18.76 6.22
CA LYS A 159 -24.07 17.53 5.95
C LYS A 159 -23.56 16.84 4.69
N GLY A 160 -23.13 15.58 4.84
CA GLY A 160 -22.59 14.78 3.74
C GLY A 160 -21.07 14.72 3.68
N VAL A 161 -20.35 15.37 4.60
CA VAL A 161 -18.96 15.02 4.89
C VAL A 161 -18.92 13.67 5.62
N ILE A 162 -18.03 12.78 5.18
CA ILE A 162 -17.89 11.41 5.70
C ILE A 162 -16.61 11.30 6.53
N SER A 163 -15.51 11.86 6.04
CA SER A 163 -14.24 11.90 6.75
C SER A 163 -13.38 13.03 6.19
N PHE A 164 -12.47 13.56 6.99
CA PHE A 164 -11.45 14.49 6.55
C PHE A 164 -10.12 14.15 7.20
N THR A 165 -9.02 14.48 6.52
CA THR A 165 -7.67 14.37 7.05
C THR A 165 -6.90 15.65 6.75
N PHE A 166 -6.10 16.11 7.70
CA PHE A 166 -5.27 17.29 7.55
C PHE A 166 -3.80 16.92 7.42
N GLN A 167 -3.13 17.54 6.47
CA GLN A 167 -1.69 17.48 6.29
C GLN A 167 -1.12 18.87 6.49
N MET A 168 -0.66 19.15 7.72
CA MET A 168 -0.22 20.48 8.13
C MET A 168 1.00 20.98 7.34
N ALA A 169 1.99 20.12 7.11
CA ALA A 169 3.20 20.47 6.39
C ALA A 169 2.94 21.02 4.97
N MET A 170 1.86 20.56 4.32
CA MET A 170 1.49 20.95 2.96
C MET A 170 0.25 21.86 2.91
N LYS A 171 -0.33 22.19 4.08
CA LYS A 171 -1.61 22.89 4.21
C LYS A 171 -2.72 22.27 3.35
N ARG A 172 -2.78 20.93 3.34
CA ARG A 172 -3.75 20.16 2.56
C ARG A 172 -4.79 19.51 3.47
N CYS A 173 -6.02 19.50 2.99
CA CYS A 173 -7.12 18.77 3.61
C CYS A 173 -7.73 17.83 2.55
N THR A 174 -7.74 16.53 2.84
CA THR A 174 -8.41 15.55 1.98
C THR A 174 -9.73 15.18 2.63
N VAL A 175 -10.83 15.51 1.95
CA VAL A 175 -12.19 15.31 2.44
C VAL A 175 -12.91 14.27 1.59
N ARG A 176 -13.48 13.27 2.25
CA ARG A 176 -14.41 12.30 1.66
C ARG A 176 -15.83 12.82 1.88
N ILE A 177 -16.57 13.02 0.80
CA ILE A 177 -17.93 13.54 0.80
C ILE A 177 -18.86 12.60 0.06
N ARG A 178 -20.17 12.70 0.33
CA ARG A 178 -21.17 12.03 -0.50
C ARG A 178 -21.13 12.56 -1.94
N ALA A 179 -21.55 11.72 -2.88
CA ALA A 179 -21.50 12.04 -4.31
C ALA A 179 -22.40 13.24 -4.68
N ASP A 180 -23.53 13.39 -3.98
CA ASP A 180 -24.54 14.43 -4.14
C ASP A 180 -24.14 15.79 -3.56
N LEU A 181 -23.12 15.85 -2.70
CA LEU A 181 -22.65 17.11 -2.13
C LEU A 181 -21.71 17.83 -3.12
N PRO A 182 -21.98 19.09 -3.51
CA PRO A 182 -21.07 19.84 -4.36
C PRO A 182 -19.81 20.24 -3.60
N THR A 183 -18.68 20.31 -4.31
CA THR A 183 -17.39 20.69 -3.74
C THR A 183 -17.36 22.15 -3.29
N GLU A 184 -18.20 23.00 -3.89
CA GLU A 184 -18.40 24.40 -3.51
C GLU A 184 -18.92 24.56 -2.08
N SER A 185 -19.78 23.66 -1.60
CA SER A 185 -20.29 23.70 -0.22
C SER A 185 -19.19 23.58 0.83
N LEU A 186 -18.12 22.84 0.51
CA LEU A 186 -16.94 22.76 1.39
C LEU A 186 -16.18 24.08 1.44
N ALA A 187 -16.03 24.75 0.29
CA ALA A 187 -15.38 26.05 0.24
C ALA A 187 -16.18 27.12 0.98
N THR A 188 -17.51 27.11 0.85
CA THR A 188 -18.41 28.02 1.58
C THR A 188 -18.32 27.79 3.09
N ALA A 189 -18.31 26.53 3.55
CA ALA A 189 -18.16 26.21 4.97
C ALA A 189 -16.80 26.66 5.54
N ILE A 190 -15.72 26.45 4.79
CA ILE A 190 -14.38 26.91 5.19
C ILE A 190 -14.31 28.43 5.16
N ALA A 191 -14.86 29.10 4.15
CA ALA A 191 -14.91 30.56 4.07
C ALA A 191 -15.76 31.20 5.18
N ALA A 192 -16.79 30.50 5.68
CA ALA A 192 -17.62 30.96 6.78
C ALA A 192 -16.83 31.12 8.10
N THR A 193 -15.69 30.45 8.24
CA THR A 193 -14.77 30.63 9.37
C THR A 193 -14.09 32.01 9.37
N LYS A 194 -14.15 32.76 8.24
CA LYS A 194 -13.55 34.10 8.00
C LYS A 194 -12.02 34.17 8.12
N VAL A 195 -11.37 33.13 8.63
CA VAL A 195 -9.91 33.04 8.81
C VAL A 195 -9.26 32.17 7.74
N LEU A 196 -10.02 31.26 7.12
CA LEU A 196 -9.51 30.25 6.19
C LEU A 196 -10.16 30.37 4.81
N SER A 197 -9.38 30.05 3.78
CA SER A 197 -9.92 29.90 2.41
C SER A 197 -9.46 28.60 1.77
N ALA A 198 -10.35 27.97 1.00
CA ALA A 198 -10.09 26.69 0.37
C ALA A 198 -9.99 26.81 -1.15
N LYS A 199 -8.96 26.19 -1.73
CA LYS A 199 -8.80 26.01 -3.18
C LYS A 199 -8.74 24.52 -3.48
N GLN A 200 -9.38 24.07 -4.55
CA GLN A 200 -9.31 22.66 -4.93
C GLN A 200 -7.97 22.35 -5.61
N VAL A 201 -7.29 21.29 -5.15
CA VAL A 201 -6.07 20.79 -5.78
C VAL A 201 -6.47 19.76 -6.84
N VAL A 202 -6.19 20.06 -8.11
CA VAL A 202 -6.40 19.15 -9.24
C VAL A 202 -5.08 18.93 -9.96
N LYS A 203 -4.85 17.72 -10.49
CA LYS A 203 -3.70 17.46 -11.36
C LYS A 203 -4.10 17.75 -12.80
N ASN A 204 -3.37 18.65 -13.45
CA ASN A 204 -3.55 18.95 -14.87
C ASN A 204 -3.03 17.83 -15.77
N GLU A 205 -3.30 17.92 -17.07
CA GLU A 205 -2.90 16.92 -18.08
C GLU A 205 -1.38 16.70 -18.14
N ASN A 206 -0.59 17.70 -17.76
CA ASN A 206 0.87 17.63 -17.67
C ASN A 206 1.38 17.01 -16.35
N GLY A 207 0.48 16.60 -15.45
CA GLY A 207 0.81 16.05 -14.14
C GLY A 207 1.16 17.09 -13.07
N GLU A 208 1.09 18.38 -13.40
CA GLU A 208 1.31 19.50 -12.49
C GLU A 208 0.08 19.76 -11.60
N GLU A 209 0.31 20.10 -10.34
CA GLU A 209 -0.76 20.40 -9.38
C GLU A 209 -1.23 21.85 -9.56
N VAL A 210 -2.49 22.01 -9.96
CA VAL A 210 -3.11 23.32 -10.16
C VAL A 210 -4.19 23.55 -9.12
N LEU A 211 -4.15 24.76 -8.55
CA LEU A 211 -5.10 25.24 -7.56
C LEU A 211 -6.25 25.92 -8.28
N ILE A 212 -7.43 25.30 -8.25
CA ILE A 212 -8.65 25.85 -8.82
C ILE A 212 -9.42 26.56 -7.69
N PRO A 213 -9.66 27.88 -7.79
CA PRO A 213 -10.56 28.57 -6.87
C PRO A 213 -11.95 27.94 -6.93
N LEU A 214 -12.51 27.59 -5.78
CA LEU A 214 -13.90 27.13 -5.69
C LEU A 214 -14.79 28.37 -5.58
N SER A 215 -15.79 28.48 -6.47
CA SER A 215 -16.78 29.56 -6.41
C SER A 215 -17.59 29.44 -5.12
N THR A 216 -17.60 30.48 -4.30
CA THR A 216 -18.48 30.57 -3.14
C THR A 216 -19.88 30.95 -3.61
N SER A 217 -20.63 29.98 -4.10
CA SER A 217 -22.05 30.14 -4.35
C SER A 217 -22.73 30.45 -3.00
N GLY A 218 -23.39 31.61 -2.89
CA GLY A 218 -24.03 32.12 -1.66
C GLY A 218 -25.21 31.28 -1.14
N SER A 219 -25.28 30.01 -1.52
CA SER A 219 -26.25 29.03 -1.06
C SER A 219 -25.92 28.62 0.38
N LYS A 220 -26.90 28.75 1.29
CA LYS A 220 -26.78 28.28 2.68
C LYS A 220 -26.46 26.79 2.69
N VAL A 221 -25.33 26.44 3.29
CA VAL A 221 -24.96 25.05 3.55
C VAL A 221 -25.97 24.45 4.52
N GLU A 222 -26.51 23.27 4.22
CA GLU A 222 -27.42 22.55 5.10
C GLU A 222 -26.61 22.06 6.32
N GLU A 223 -26.82 22.70 7.46
CA GLU A 223 -26.06 22.49 8.69
C GLU A 223 -26.63 21.32 9.50
N ASN A 224 -25.78 20.42 9.99
CA ASN A 224 -26.18 19.36 10.91
C ASN A 224 -26.37 19.94 12.32
N SER A 225 -27.61 20.19 12.71
CA SER A 225 -27.98 20.75 14.02
C SER A 225 -27.97 19.74 15.18
N HIS A 226 -27.77 18.45 14.91
CA HIS A 226 -27.82 17.37 15.91
C HIS A 226 -26.54 16.53 15.88
N VAL A 227 -25.40 17.18 16.14
CA VAL A 227 -24.14 16.51 16.42
C VAL A 227 -24.14 16.03 17.88
N PRO A 228 -23.87 14.74 18.16
CA PRO A 228 -23.66 14.27 19.54
C PRO A 228 -22.49 15.01 20.19
N ASP A 229 -22.60 15.26 21.48
CA ASP A 229 -21.51 15.86 22.27
C ASP A 229 -20.32 14.89 22.25
N TYR A 230 -19.20 15.30 21.64
CA TYR A 230 -18.00 14.49 21.56
C TYR A 230 -17.39 14.39 22.95
N LEU A 231 -16.83 13.23 23.29
CA LEU A 231 -16.10 13.04 24.53
C LEU A 231 -14.94 14.06 24.58
N PRO A 232 -14.70 14.77 25.70
CA PRO A 232 -13.59 15.71 25.80
C PRO A 232 -12.28 15.01 25.46
N GLU A 233 -11.41 15.72 24.74
CA GLU A 233 -10.07 15.29 24.38
C GLU A 233 -9.14 15.34 25.60
N ASP A 234 -9.55 14.77 26.75
CA ASP A 234 -8.67 14.60 27.89
C ASP A 234 -7.48 13.75 27.42
N GLU A 235 -6.33 14.41 27.42
CA GLU A 235 -4.99 13.95 27.08
C GLU A 235 -4.89 12.45 27.27
N SER A 236 -5.02 11.71 26.16
CA SER A 236 -4.82 10.27 26.18
C SER A 236 -3.46 10.06 26.82
N PRO A 237 -3.37 9.36 27.97
CA PRO A 237 -2.09 9.19 28.63
C PRO A 237 -1.14 8.62 27.60
N GLU A 238 0.03 9.23 27.45
CA GLU A 238 1.14 8.75 26.64
C GLU A 238 1.54 7.36 27.17
N LYS A 239 0.75 6.36 26.84
CA LYS A 239 1.06 4.98 27.13
C LYS A 239 2.04 4.59 26.05
N GLU A 240 3.28 4.33 26.46
CA GLU A 240 4.28 3.65 25.63
C GLU A 240 3.60 2.44 24.98
N LEU A 241 3.25 2.56 23.69
CA LEU A 241 2.61 1.50 22.93
C LEU A 241 3.65 0.82 22.06
N ASP A 242 4.59 0.16 22.71
CA ASP A 242 5.33 -0.93 22.11
C ASP A 242 4.44 -2.19 22.13
N ARG A 243 3.43 -2.19 21.24
CA ARG A 243 2.66 -3.33 20.70
C ARG A 243 1.31 -2.87 20.17
N ALA A 244 1.16 -2.88 18.85
CA ALA A 244 -0.15 -2.84 18.20
C ALA A 244 -0.80 -4.24 18.28
N ILE A 245 -2.02 -4.33 18.81
CA ILE A 245 -2.81 -5.57 18.81
C ILE A 245 -3.75 -5.53 17.60
N SER A 246 -3.45 -6.33 16.58
CA SER A 246 -4.32 -6.50 15.41
C SER A 246 -5.44 -7.51 15.72
N ARG A 247 -6.70 -7.07 15.62
CA ARG A 247 -7.86 -7.97 15.67
C ARG A 247 -8.06 -8.56 14.28
N THR A 248 -7.53 -9.77 14.05
CA THR A 248 -7.84 -10.55 12.84
C THR A 248 -9.25 -11.12 12.92
N GLY A 249 -10.23 -10.30 12.56
CA GLY A 249 -11.60 -10.73 12.31
C GLY A 249 -11.67 -11.52 10.99
N ALA A 250 -12.12 -12.77 11.09
CA ALA A 250 -12.34 -13.67 9.97
C ALA A 250 -13.27 -13.05 8.92
N LYS A 251 -12.73 -12.83 7.71
CA LYS A 251 -13.53 -12.63 6.50
C LYS A 251 -13.40 -13.88 5.63
N GLN A 252 -14.43 -14.69 5.68
CA GLN A 252 -14.63 -15.85 4.82
C GLN A 252 -14.99 -15.32 3.43
N ASP A 253 -13.98 -15.10 2.58
CA ASP A 253 -14.19 -14.86 1.15
C ASP A 253 -13.85 -16.15 0.38
N THR A 254 -14.91 -16.71 -0.17
CA THR A 254 -15.00 -17.96 -0.93
C THR A 254 -14.31 -17.79 -2.29
N GLY A 255 -13.02 -18.14 -2.38
CA GLY A 255 -12.28 -18.23 -3.64
C GLY A 255 -10.77 -18.33 -3.43
N GLY A 256 -10.22 -19.55 -3.41
CA GLY A 256 -8.77 -19.79 -3.36
C GLY A 256 -8.27 -20.45 -2.06
N SER A 257 -8.83 -21.60 -1.70
CA SER A 257 -8.70 -22.24 -0.37
C SER A 257 -7.39 -23.01 -0.09
N TRP A 258 -6.24 -22.65 -0.68
CA TRP A 258 -5.01 -23.46 -0.51
C TRP A 258 -3.71 -22.65 -0.40
N LEU A 259 -3.56 -21.54 -1.12
CA LEU A 259 -2.46 -20.58 -0.91
C LEU A 259 -2.49 -20.01 0.52
N ASN A 260 -3.68 -19.85 1.08
CA ASN A 260 -3.90 -19.36 2.44
C ASN A 260 -3.35 -20.32 3.51
N THR A 261 -3.20 -21.62 3.22
CA THR A 261 -2.67 -22.59 4.19
C THR A 261 -1.15 -22.49 4.31
N ALA A 262 -0.44 -22.39 3.18
CA ALA A 262 1.01 -22.17 3.17
C ALA A 262 1.37 -20.74 3.62
N ALA A 263 0.63 -19.73 3.16
CA ALA A 263 0.78 -18.35 3.62
C ALA A 263 0.44 -18.20 5.11
N SER A 264 -0.57 -18.91 5.62
CA SER A 264 -0.86 -18.93 7.07
C SER A 264 0.23 -19.63 7.87
N PHE A 265 0.92 -20.64 7.33
CA PHE A 265 2.08 -21.24 8.01
C PHE A 265 3.26 -20.26 8.07
N LEU A 266 3.59 -19.59 6.96
CA LEU A 266 4.64 -18.58 6.93
C LEU A 266 4.30 -17.40 7.85
N THR A 267 3.06 -16.93 7.85
CA THR A 267 2.63 -15.83 8.71
C THR A 267 2.64 -16.23 10.19
N LYS A 268 2.09 -17.39 10.55
CA LYS A 268 1.97 -17.81 11.97
C LYS A 268 3.27 -18.33 12.58
N THR A 269 4.21 -18.81 11.77
CA THR A 269 5.49 -19.33 12.28
C THR A 269 6.50 -18.20 12.51
N PHE A 270 6.39 -17.09 11.78
CA PHE A 270 7.46 -16.09 11.71
C PHE A 270 7.07 -14.66 12.13
N TYR A 271 5.78 -14.35 12.31
CA TYR A 271 5.34 -13.09 12.93
C TYR A 271 4.67 -13.40 14.28
N TRP A 272 5.38 -13.06 15.37
CA TRP A 272 4.87 -13.07 16.74
C TRP A 272 4.27 -11.70 17.12
#